data_AF-A0AA95K7Q8-F1
#
_entry.id   AF-A0AA95K7Q8-F1
#
_cell.length_a   1.000
_cell.length_b   1.000
_cell.length_c   1.000
_cell.angle_alpha   90.00
_cell.angle_beta   90.00
_cell.angle_gamma   90.00
#
_symmetry.space_group_name_H-M   'P 1'
#
loop_
_entity.id
_entity.type
_entity.pdbx_description
1 polymer ?
#
loop_
_entity_poly.entity_id
_entity_poly.type
_entity_poly.pdbx_seq_one_letter_code
_entity_poly.pdbx_strand_id
1 'polypeptide(L)' 'MKKRTFENEQDFINGATSIPIVKRVRQKKYRAISVSLTDDHIKKIDNLILLAAKQGIIKVTRSDLIKIAIDKLKKEDLLT' A
#
# COMPACT_ATOMS: atom_id res chain seq x y z
N MET A 1 -0.26 33.86 -6.55
CA MET A 1 0.68 33.71 -5.40
C MET A 1 0.31 34.74 -4.35
N LYS A 2 0.02 34.31 -3.10
CA LYS A 2 -0.28 35.23 -1.99
C LYS A 2 1.02 35.93 -1.60
N LYS A 3 1.10 37.26 -1.75
CA LYS A 3 2.27 38.04 -1.33
C LYS A 3 2.38 37.94 0.19
N ARG A 4 3.48 37.37 0.69
CA ARG A 4 3.78 37.35 2.14
C ARG A 4 4.44 38.68 2.46
N THR A 5 3.79 39.48 3.30
CA THR A 5 4.41 40.66 3.93
C THR A 5 5.24 40.15 5.10
N PHE A 6 6.53 40.49 5.13
CA PHE A 6 7.42 40.20 6.24
C PHE A 6 7.66 41.52 6.98
N GLU A 7 7.40 41.54 8.28
CA GLU A 7 7.53 42.74 9.12
C GLU A 7 8.98 42.95 9.61
N ASN A 8 9.82 41.91 9.55
CA ASN A 8 11.18 41.91 10.08
C ASN A 8 12.16 41.13 9.18
N GLU A 9 13.43 41.53 9.15
CA GLU A 9 14.50 40.92 8.35
C GLU A 9 14.73 39.45 8.74
N GLN A 10 14.65 39.15 10.04
CA GLN A 10 14.79 37.78 10.53
C GLN A 10 13.68 36.86 10.00
N ASP A 11 12.45 37.37 9.85
CA ASP A 11 11.32 36.62 9.32
C ASP A 11 11.41 36.41 7.81
N PHE A 12 12.00 37.38 7.11
CA PHE A 12 12.34 37.24 5.69
C PHE A 12 13.40 36.15 5.48
N ILE A 13 14.48 36.17 6.26
CA ILE A 13 15.55 35.18 6.20
C ILE A 13 15.01 33.80 6.54
N ASN A 14 14.25 33.67 7.63
CA ASN A 14 13.64 32.40 8.03
C ASN A 14 12.66 31.88 6.97
N GLY A 15 11.87 32.75 6.34
CA GLY A 15 10.94 32.35 5.27
C GLY A 15 11.64 31.95 3.97
N ALA A 16 12.79 32.55 3.66
CA ALA A 16 13.60 32.26 2.48
C ALA A 16 14.49 31.01 2.67
N THR A 17 14.95 30.76 3.90
CA THR A 17 15.86 29.65 4.23
C THR A 17 15.16 28.44 4.85
N SER A 18 13.89 28.55 5.25
CA SER A 18 13.14 27.42 5.79
C SER A 18 13.05 26.30 4.76
N ILE A 19 13.69 25.17 5.07
CA ILE A 19 13.55 23.93 4.31
C ILE A 19 12.07 23.55 4.37
N PRO A 20 11.40 23.28 3.24
CA PRO A 20 10.00 22.89 3.27
C PRO A 20 9.85 21.66 4.15
N ILE A 21 8.97 21.75 5.16
CA ILE A 21 8.60 20.60 6.00
C ILE A 21 7.77 19.67 5.12
N VAL A 22 8.45 18.83 4.34
CA VAL A 22 7.80 17.76 3.60
C VAL A 22 7.28 16.79 4.66
N LYS A 23 5.96 16.75 4.86
CA LYS A 23 5.31 15.71 5.68
C LYS A 23 5.82 14.37 5.16
N ARG A 24 6.67 13.69 5.94
CA ARG A 24 7.15 12.34 5.62
C ARG A 24 5.95 11.40 5.73
N VAL A 25 5.23 11.21 4.62
CA VAL A 25 4.23 10.16 4.54
C VAL A 25 4.98 8.84 4.62
N ARG A 26 4.67 8.03 5.64
CA ARG A 26 5.30 6.72 5.84
C ARG A 26 4.99 5.86 4.61
N GLN A 27 5.96 5.70 3.72
CA GLN A 27 5.81 4.84 2.56
C GLN A 27 5.60 3.40 3.05
N LYS A 28 4.51 2.76 2.64
CA LYS A 28 4.29 1.34 2.92
C LYS A 28 5.37 0.54 2.20
N LYS A 29 6.35 0.04 2.95
CA LYS A 29 7.38 -0.86 2.42
C LYS A 29 6.77 -2.24 2.30
N TYR A 30 6.39 -2.64 1.08
CA TYR A 30 6.01 -4.01 0.81
C TYR A 30 7.27 -4.87 0.76
N ARG A 31 7.30 -5.97 1.52
CA ARG A 31 8.33 -7.00 1.38
C ARG A 31 7.85 -8.00 0.32
N ALA A 32 8.62 -8.17 -0.74
CA ALA A 32 8.42 -9.28 -1.65
C ALA A 32 8.81 -10.58 -0.93
N ILE A 33 7.99 -11.62 -1.08
CA ILE A 33 8.21 -12.94 -0.52
C ILE A 33 8.11 -13.93 -1.67
N SER A 34 9.10 -14.81 -1.81
CA SER A 34 9.02 -15.97 -2.69
C SER A 34 8.46 -17.16 -1.92
N VAL A 35 7.53 -17.89 -2.53
CA VAL A 35 6.91 -19.07 -1.93
C VAL A 35 6.81 -20.17 -2.98
N SER A 36 7.06 -21.41 -2.54
CA SER A 36 6.89 -22.60 -3.37
C SER A 36 5.52 -23.20 -3.10
N LEU A 37 4.73 -23.38 -4.14
CA LEU A 37 3.41 -23.99 -4.11
C LEU A 37 3.36 -25.18 -5.06
N THR A 38 2.53 -26.16 -4.77
CA THR A 38 2.25 -27.28 -5.69
C THR A 38 1.37 -26.81 -6.84
N ASP A 39 1.37 -27.55 -7.95
CA ASP A 39 0.55 -27.24 -9.13
C ASP A 39 -0.94 -27.20 -8.81
N ASP A 40 -1.42 -28.06 -7.89
CA ASP A 40 -2.81 -28.07 -7.46
C ASP A 40 -3.20 -26.77 -6.74
N HIS A 41 -2.32 -26.23 -5.89
CA HIS A 41 -2.54 -24.94 -5.24
C HIS A 41 -2.62 -23.81 -6.26
N ILE A 42 -1.73 -23.81 -7.27
CA ILE A 42 -1.74 -22.81 -8.33
C ILE A 42 -3.06 -22.87 -9.12
N LYS A 43 -3.50 -24.07 -9.50
CA LYS A 43 -4.79 -24.26 -10.20
C LYS A 43 -5.98 -23.74 -9.41
N LYS A 44 -6.02 -24.00 -8.10
CA LYS A 44 -7.09 -23.49 -7.22
C LYS A 44 -7.13 -21.96 -7.19
N ILE A 45 -5.96 -21.32 -7.08
CA ILE A 45 -5.86 -19.85 -7.11
C ILE A 45 -6.33 -19.30 -8.45
N ASP A 46 -5.89 -19.88 -9.57
CA ASP A 46 -6.27 -19.43 -10.91
C ASP A 46 -7.77 -19.61 -11.18
N ASN A 47 -8.36 -20.70 -10.69
CA ASN A 47 -9.81 -20.92 -10.75
C ASN A 47 -10.60 -19.84 -10.01
N LEU A 48 -10.12 -19.38 -8.85
CA LEU A 48 -10.73 -18.27 -8.12
C LEU A 48 -10.63 -16.96 -8.90
N ILE A 49 -9.50 -16.68 -9.54
CA ILE A 49 -9.33 -15.51 -10.41
C ILE A 49 -10.32 -15.59 -11.59
N LEU A 50 -10.46 -16.76 -12.20
CA LEU A 50 -11.43 -16.97 -13.30
C LEU A 50 -12.87 -16.73 -12.84
N LEU A 51 -13.25 -17.23 -11.65
CA LEU A 51 -14.57 -17.01 -11.07
C LEU A 51 -14.81 -15.51 -10.79
N ALA A 52 -13.84 -14.81 -10.20
CA ALA A 52 -13.93 -13.37 -9.96
C ALA A 52 -14.10 -12.60 -11.27
N ALA A 53 -13.35 -12.96 -12.32
CA ALA A 53 -13.46 -12.34 -13.63
C ALA A 53 -14.85 -12.55 -14.25
N LYS A 54 -15.42 -13.77 -14.13
CA LYS A 54 -16.79 -14.07 -14.58
C LYS A 54 -17.85 -13.24 -13.86
N GLN A 55 -17.57 -12.83 -12.62
CA GLN A 55 -18.43 -11.94 -11.83
C GLN A 55 -18.19 -10.44 -12.12
N GLY A 56 -17.33 -10.11 -13.08
CA GLY A 56 -17.00 -8.72 -13.44
C GLY A 56 -15.93 -8.08 -12.57
N ILE A 57 -15.32 -8.82 -11.63
CA ILE A 57 -14.21 -8.34 -10.81
C ILE A 57 -12.90 -8.61 -11.55
N ILE A 58 -12.43 -7.61 -12.29
CA ILE A 58 -11.23 -7.69 -13.13
C ILE A 58 -10.03 -7.12 -12.36
N LYS A 59 -8.81 -7.50 -12.76
CA LYS A 59 -7.51 -7.07 -12.17
C LYS A 59 -7.17 -7.69 -10.81
N VAL A 60 -7.81 -8.80 -10.44
CA VAL A 60 -7.41 -9.59 -9.27
C VAL A 60 -6.15 -10.39 -9.63
N THR A 61 -5.09 -10.22 -8.85
CA THR A 61 -3.84 -10.98 -9.02
C THR A 61 -3.73 -12.12 -8.00
N ARG A 62 -2.85 -13.09 -8.28
CA ARG A 62 -2.51 -14.15 -7.31
C ARG A 62 -2.05 -13.58 -5.97
N SER A 63 -1.28 -12.49 -6.01
CA SER A 63 -0.78 -11.80 -4.81
C SER A 63 -1.90 -11.20 -3.97
N ASP A 64 -2.97 -10.68 -4.59
CA ASP A 64 -4.12 -10.13 -3.86
C ASP A 64 -4.86 -11.23 -3.10
N LEU A 65 -5.08 -12.38 -3.74
CA LEU A 65 -5.72 -13.53 -3.12
C LEU A 65 -4.89 -14.07 -1.95
N ILE A 66 -3.58 -14.22 -2.13
CA ILE A 66 -2.68 -14.66 -1.06
C ILE A 66 -2.70 -13.67 0.11
N LYS A 67 -2.69 -12.36 -0.17
CA LYS A 67 -2.76 -11.33 0.85
C LYS A 67 -4.05 -11.41 1.67
N ILE A 68 -5.20 -11.57 0.99
CA ILE A 68 -6.50 -11.74 1.65
C ILE A 68 -6.49 -12.98 2.55
N ALA A 69 -5.95 -14.10 2.06
CA ALA A 69 -5.86 -15.33 2.84
C ALA A 69 -4.99 -15.15 4.10
N ILE A 70 -3.83 -14.49 3.99
CA ILE A 70 -2.96 -14.18 5.13
C ILE A 70 -3.67 -13.26 6.13
N ASP A 71 -4.33 -12.21 5.64
CA ASP A 71 -5.04 -11.26 6.50
C ASP A 71 -6.22 -11.93 7.23
N LYS A 72 -6.87 -12.91 6.60
CA LYS A 72 -7.92 -13.72 7.22
C LYS A 72 -7.35 -14.65 8.30
N LEU A 73 -6.29 -15.39 7.98
CA LEU A 73 -5.61 -16.28 8.92
C LEU A 73 -5.14 -15.53 10.18
N LYS A 74 -4.51 -14.37 10.00
CA LYS A 74 -4.08 -13.52 11.13
C LYS A 74 -5.23 -13.07 12.02
N LYS A 75 -6.41 -12.80 11.45
CA LYS A 75 -7.59 -12.41 12.24
C LYS A 75 -8.13 -13.59 13.04
N GLU A 76 -8.13 -14.79 12.46
CA GLU A 76 -8.54 -16.02 13.14
C GLU A 76 -7.58 -16.34 14.30
N ASP A 77 -6.26 -16.23 14.07
CA ASP A 77 -5.24 -16.44 15.11
C ASP A 77 -5.35 -15.43 16.28
N LEU A 78 -5.81 -14.20 16.01
CA LEU A 78 -6.02 -13.17 17.04
C LEU A 78 -7.30 -13.40 17.87
N LEU A 79 -8.19 -14.29 17.44
CA LEU A 79 -9.46 -14.62 18.08
C LEU A 79 -9.40 -15.91 18.91
N THR A 80 -8.29 -16.64 18.84
CA THR A 80 -7.94 -17.80 19.69
C THR A 80 -6.97 -17.41 20.80
#